data_AF-A0A7S0FBB4-F1
#
_entry.id   AF-A0A7S0FBB4-F1
#
_cell.length_a   1.000
_cell.length_b   1.000
_cell.length_c   1.000
_cell.angle_alpha   90.00
_cell.angle_beta   90.00
_cell.angle_gamma   90.00
#
_symmetry.space_group_name_H-M   'P 1'
#
loop_
_entity.id
_entity.type
_entity.pdbx_description
1 polymer ?
#
loop_
_entity_poly.entity_id
_entity_poly.type
_entity_poly.pdbx_seq_one_letter_code
_entity_poly.pdbx_strand_id
1 'polypeptide(L)'
;DLSKVIHECGEAANALICALMDEPKALSEGWHPLPTRLSFAPRTGWQRLQGLLNPTRDYLSLYVPDKDWGFDSHTHKAPEWHASLTDMRFGRPIRDVWIRVCKVPNVVCAELLVALCHSSTEDDNELFIFKNTTVCCLLDHVWWQGAFKVDLLEFVLSISGLSLLIAETLSGTARMGISDGFVSARAVVDLLHELAQLLGYVKIGQPGLYLGWGNAYDVLRCVLPAMLFFDSNAGCLRVLVILIYWFRLVEVNFSESMSRELLPIVRLVRGLGPALVVAFVGFCALTHAFFELGSLEGGLNATPFLDCFDMLITGAIPKTDADNPLSSLRLLLTYASVLAFTVFFLNIFISVIGENYSIQKRLSPLVFQGVRSSICCTYLLRASVIPGWLCSVPCAVVLFVLAALA
;
A
#
# COMPACT_ATOMS: atom_id res chain seq x y z
N ASP A 1 6.04 -11.28 -26.33
CA ASP A 1 6.29 -11.15 -24.89
C ASP A 1 5.41 -10.04 -24.35
N LEU A 2 4.34 -10.37 -23.61
CA LEU A 2 3.32 -9.40 -23.19
C LEU A 2 3.87 -8.39 -22.18
N SER A 3 4.79 -8.83 -21.31
CA SER A 3 5.46 -7.96 -20.32
C SER A 3 6.20 -6.81 -20.99
N LYS A 4 6.95 -7.11 -22.06
CA LYS A 4 7.67 -6.11 -22.86
C LYS A 4 6.72 -5.07 -23.48
N VAL A 5 5.58 -5.51 -24.01
CA VAL A 5 4.58 -4.59 -24.60
C VAL A 5 3.95 -3.70 -23.53
N ILE A 6 3.71 -4.22 -22.32
CA ILE A 6 3.21 -3.43 -21.18
C ILE A 6 4.18 -2.30 -20.84
N HIS A 7 5.49 -2.59 -20.85
CA HIS A 7 6.52 -1.57 -20.58
C HIS A 7 6.66 -0.54 -21.70
N GLU A 8 6.53 -0.95 -22.97
CA GLU A 8 6.81 -0.06 -24.11
C GLU A 8 5.59 0.77 -24.53
N CYS A 9 4.37 0.25 -24.40
CA CYS A 9 3.15 0.94 -24.81
C CYS A 9 1.90 0.40 -24.10
N GLY A 10 1.42 1.13 -23.09
CA GLY A 10 0.21 0.76 -22.34
C GLY A 10 -1.05 0.59 -23.19
N GLU A 11 -1.22 1.36 -24.27
CA GLU A 11 -2.36 1.23 -25.19
C GLU A 11 -2.31 -0.07 -26.00
N ALA A 12 -1.14 -0.40 -26.56
CA ALA A 12 -0.94 -1.65 -27.28
C ALA A 12 -1.09 -2.86 -26.34
N ALA A 13 -0.60 -2.74 -25.11
CA ALA A 13 -0.76 -3.76 -24.09
C ALA A 13 -2.24 -3.97 -23.73
N ASN A 14 -2.98 -2.88 -23.54
CA ASN A 14 -4.42 -2.92 -23.29
C ASN A 14 -5.18 -3.60 -24.45
N ALA A 15 -4.86 -3.25 -25.70
CA ALA A 15 -5.42 -3.87 -26.89
C ALA A 15 -5.10 -5.37 -26.95
N LEU A 16 -3.85 -5.75 -26.63
CA LEU A 16 -3.42 -7.13 -26.64
C LEU A 16 -4.11 -7.96 -25.54
N ILE A 17 -4.19 -7.44 -24.31
CA ILE A 17 -4.92 -8.07 -23.20
C ILE A 17 -6.40 -8.24 -23.54
N CYS A 18 -7.02 -7.24 -24.17
CA CYS A 18 -8.38 -7.36 -24.68
C CYS A 18 -8.51 -8.45 -25.76
N ALA A 19 -7.54 -8.56 -26.67
CA ALA A 19 -7.54 -9.58 -27.72
C ALA A 19 -7.31 -11.01 -27.17
N LEU A 20 -6.75 -11.16 -25.96
CA LEU A 20 -6.64 -12.46 -25.29
C LEU A 20 -7.99 -12.97 -24.75
N MET A 21 -8.96 -12.07 -24.62
CA MET A 21 -10.31 -12.38 -24.15
C MET A 21 -11.23 -12.57 -25.34
N ASP A 22 -11.98 -13.67 -25.35
CA ASP A 22 -13.00 -13.92 -26.38
C ASP A 22 -14.33 -14.27 -25.73
N GLU A 23 -15.39 -14.15 -26.53
CA GLU A 23 -16.67 -14.74 -26.19
C GLU A 23 -16.56 -16.27 -26.24
N PRO A 24 -17.13 -16.97 -25.25
CA PRO A 24 -17.19 -18.42 -25.30
C PRO A 24 -17.98 -18.87 -26.53
N LYS A 25 -17.36 -19.67 -27.39
CA LYS A 25 -18.06 -20.25 -28.54
C LYS A 25 -18.99 -21.36 -28.06
N ALA A 26 -20.29 -21.21 -28.29
CA ALA A 26 -21.24 -22.31 -28.10
C ALA A 26 -21.05 -23.35 -29.21
N LEU A 27 -20.92 -24.62 -28.83
CA LEU A 27 -20.84 -25.74 -29.79
C LEU A 27 -22.20 -26.06 -30.44
N SER A 28 -23.30 -25.64 -29.82
CA SER A 28 -24.67 -25.83 -30.34
C SER A 28 -25.43 -24.51 -30.28
N GLU A 29 -26.06 -24.14 -31.40
CA GLU A 29 -27.02 -23.03 -31.43
C GLU A 29 -28.19 -23.37 -30.47
N GLY A 30 -28.42 -22.52 -29.46
CA GLY A 30 -29.48 -22.69 -28.45
C GLY A 30 -29.04 -23.14 -27.06
N TRP A 31 -27.81 -23.67 -26.89
CA TRP A 31 -27.27 -24.01 -25.57
C TRP A 31 -25.98 -23.26 -25.33
N HIS A 32 -26.09 -22.14 -24.61
CA HIS A 32 -24.91 -21.39 -24.19
C HIS A 32 -24.21 -22.16 -23.08
N PRO A 33 -22.91 -22.51 -23.23
CA PRO A 33 -22.22 -23.33 -22.26
C PRO A 33 -22.09 -22.64 -20.92
N LEU A 34 -22.19 -21.30 -20.85
CA LEU A 34 -22.03 -20.47 -19.66
C LEU A 34 -23.35 -19.83 -19.17
N PRO A 35 -23.55 -19.62 -17.85
CA PRO A 35 -24.79 -19.04 -17.32
C PRO A 35 -24.95 -17.57 -17.73
N THR A 36 -26.17 -17.18 -18.09
CA THR A 36 -26.51 -15.79 -18.43
C THR A 36 -26.81 -14.92 -17.20
N ARG A 37 -27.09 -15.55 -16.06
CA ARG A 37 -27.41 -14.90 -14.78
C ARG A 37 -26.55 -15.46 -13.66
N LEU A 38 -25.96 -14.56 -12.87
CA LEU A 38 -25.17 -14.90 -11.69
C LEU A 38 -25.65 -14.16 -10.46
N SER A 39 -25.61 -14.85 -9.31
CA SER A 39 -25.75 -14.19 -8.02
C SER A 39 -24.41 -13.60 -7.57
N PHE A 40 -24.42 -12.30 -7.26
CA PHE A 40 -23.33 -11.57 -6.63
C PHE A 40 -23.46 -11.55 -5.11
N ALA A 41 -24.40 -12.32 -4.54
CA ALA A 41 -24.59 -12.39 -3.11
C ALA A 41 -23.39 -13.07 -2.42
N PRO A 42 -22.98 -12.60 -1.22
CA PRO A 42 -21.92 -13.22 -0.47
C PRO A 42 -22.35 -14.60 0.03
N ARG A 43 -21.55 -15.62 -0.31
CA ARG A 43 -21.84 -17.04 -0.05
C ARG A 43 -21.31 -17.51 1.30
N THR A 44 -20.24 -16.89 1.77
CA THR A 44 -19.60 -17.21 3.04
C THR A 44 -19.67 -16.02 3.99
N GLY A 45 -19.63 -16.28 5.30
CA GLY A 45 -19.52 -15.20 6.30
C GLY A 45 -18.30 -14.31 6.05
N TRP A 46 -17.24 -14.90 5.51
CA TRP A 46 -16.05 -14.17 5.06
C TRP A 46 -16.34 -13.19 3.92
N GLN A 47 -17.05 -13.62 2.88
CA GLN A 47 -17.46 -12.73 1.79
C GLN A 47 -18.41 -11.62 2.26
N ARG A 48 -19.23 -11.88 3.29
CA ARG A 48 -20.07 -10.84 3.92
C ARG A 48 -19.21 -9.77 4.58
N LEU A 49 -18.22 -10.19 5.38
CA LEU A 49 -17.27 -9.27 6.00
C LEU A 49 -16.50 -8.47 4.94
N GLN A 50 -16.06 -9.12 3.86
CA GLN A 50 -15.42 -8.45 2.73
C GLN A 50 -16.32 -7.39 2.10
N GLY A 51 -17.61 -7.68 1.91
CA GLY A 51 -18.58 -6.75 1.34
C GLY A 51 -18.93 -5.57 2.27
N LEU A 52 -18.60 -5.64 3.56
CA LEU A 52 -18.71 -4.49 4.47
C LEU A 52 -17.52 -3.53 4.34
N LEU A 53 -16.33 -4.07 4.06
CA LEU A 53 -15.08 -3.29 3.97
C LEU A 53 -14.80 -2.77 2.55
N ASN A 54 -15.39 -3.41 1.53
CA ASN A 54 -15.12 -3.12 0.13
C ASN A 54 -16.40 -2.73 -0.61
N PRO A 55 -16.31 -1.87 -1.65
CA PRO A 55 -17.45 -1.54 -2.47
C PRO A 55 -18.03 -2.78 -3.16
N THR A 56 -19.29 -2.67 -3.58
CA THR A 56 -19.95 -3.72 -4.34
C THR A 56 -19.20 -3.99 -5.64
N ARG A 57 -18.89 -5.26 -5.92
CA ARG A 57 -18.18 -5.64 -7.14
C ARG A 57 -19.11 -5.62 -8.34
N ASP A 58 -18.62 -5.08 -9.44
CA ASP A 58 -19.33 -5.09 -10.73
C ASP A 58 -18.91 -6.24 -11.65
N TYR A 59 -17.87 -6.96 -11.28
CA TYR A 59 -17.34 -8.10 -12.02
C TYR A 59 -17.02 -9.26 -11.06
N LEU A 60 -16.95 -10.47 -11.62
CA LEU A 60 -16.56 -11.70 -10.94
C LEU A 60 -15.43 -12.36 -11.73
N SER A 61 -14.31 -12.66 -11.08
CA SER A 61 -13.20 -13.40 -11.67
C SER A 61 -13.27 -14.87 -11.27
N LEU A 62 -13.18 -15.77 -12.26
CA LEU A 62 -12.99 -17.19 -12.04
C LEU A 62 -11.79 -17.65 -12.88
N TYR A 63 -10.89 -18.41 -12.25
CA TYR A 63 -9.72 -19.00 -12.92
C TYR A 63 -9.75 -20.50 -12.69
N VAL A 64 -10.09 -21.24 -13.74
CA VAL A 64 -10.18 -22.70 -13.74
C VAL A 64 -9.41 -23.18 -14.97
N PRO A 65 -8.45 -24.12 -14.82
CA PRO A 65 -7.80 -24.72 -15.96
C PRO A 65 -8.80 -25.64 -16.66
N ASP A 66 -9.26 -25.23 -17.83
CA ASP A 66 -10.16 -26.04 -18.66
C ASP A 66 -9.64 -26.05 -20.10
N LYS A 67 -9.67 -27.23 -20.72
CA LYS A 67 -9.14 -27.43 -22.09
C LYS A 67 -10.21 -27.14 -23.13
N ASP A 68 -11.47 -27.43 -22.80
CA ASP A 68 -12.59 -27.34 -23.72
C ASP A 68 -13.74 -26.59 -23.05
N TRP A 69 -13.97 -25.35 -23.48
CA TRP A 69 -15.08 -24.48 -23.02
C TRP A 69 -16.42 -24.90 -23.62
N GLY A 70 -16.59 -26.21 -23.86
CA GLY A 70 -17.69 -26.81 -24.58
C GLY A 70 -18.77 -27.35 -23.65
N PHE A 71 -20.02 -27.12 -24.00
CA PHE A 71 -21.12 -27.92 -23.48
C PHE A 71 -20.96 -29.35 -24.02
N ASP A 72 -20.90 -30.35 -23.13
CA ASP A 72 -20.89 -31.74 -23.55
C ASP A 72 -22.27 -32.09 -24.11
N SER A 73 -22.38 -32.06 -25.44
CA SER A 73 -23.61 -32.39 -26.17
C SER A 73 -24.06 -33.83 -25.98
N HIS A 74 -23.17 -34.73 -25.53
CA HIS A 74 -23.54 -36.11 -25.26
C HIS A 74 -24.15 -36.25 -23.87
N THR A 75 -23.53 -35.71 -22.84
CA THR A 75 -24.03 -35.85 -21.45
C THR A 75 -25.07 -34.80 -21.06
N HIS A 76 -25.21 -33.73 -21.83
CA HIS A 76 -26.07 -32.58 -21.52
C HIS A 76 -25.81 -31.99 -20.12
N LYS A 77 -24.60 -32.17 -19.59
CA LYS A 77 -24.18 -31.67 -18.29
C LYS A 77 -23.26 -30.48 -18.47
N ALA A 78 -23.51 -29.44 -17.69
CA ALA A 78 -22.58 -28.34 -17.55
C ALA A 78 -21.33 -28.78 -16.76
N PRO A 79 -20.17 -28.12 -16.95
CA PRO A 79 -18.97 -28.38 -16.17
C PRO A 79 -19.22 -28.27 -14.66
N GLU A 80 -18.57 -29.08 -13.82
CA GLU A 80 -18.85 -29.09 -12.37
C GLU A 80 -18.66 -27.72 -11.70
N TRP A 81 -17.67 -26.94 -12.16
CA TRP A 81 -17.40 -25.61 -11.65
C TRP A 81 -18.57 -24.64 -11.89
N HIS A 82 -19.48 -24.92 -12.84
CA HIS A 82 -20.71 -24.15 -13.03
C HIS A 82 -21.62 -24.14 -11.82
N ALA A 83 -21.70 -25.26 -11.10
CA ALA A 83 -22.57 -25.35 -9.93
C ALA A 83 -22.19 -24.29 -8.90
N SER A 84 -20.90 -23.93 -8.83
CA SER A 84 -20.46 -22.81 -8.03
C SER A 84 -21.11 -21.52 -8.54
N LEU A 85 -21.13 -21.23 -9.83
CA LEU A 85 -21.65 -19.97 -10.37
C LEU A 85 -23.18 -19.86 -10.33
N THR A 86 -23.91 -20.96 -10.54
CA THR A 86 -25.37 -20.98 -10.69
C THR A 86 -26.12 -21.18 -9.37
N ASP A 87 -25.44 -21.38 -8.24
CA ASP A 87 -26.13 -21.55 -6.95
C ASP A 87 -26.80 -20.23 -6.50
N MET A 88 -28.11 -20.13 -6.76
CA MET A 88 -28.95 -18.97 -6.43
C MET A 88 -29.46 -18.99 -4.98
N ARG A 89 -29.13 -20.01 -4.18
CA ARG A 89 -29.64 -20.15 -2.80
C ARG A 89 -29.21 -19.01 -1.88
N PHE A 90 -28.14 -18.30 -2.22
CA PHE A 90 -27.54 -17.23 -1.40
C PHE A 90 -28.23 -15.86 -1.56
N GLY A 91 -29.20 -15.73 -2.47
CA GLY A 91 -30.05 -14.54 -2.58
C GLY A 91 -29.62 -13.51 -3.63
N ARG A 92 -30.16 -12.29 -3.50
CA ARG A 92 -29.95 -11.13 -4.39
C ARG A 92 -28.64 -10.39 -4.04
N PRO A 93 -28.01 -9.66 -4.98
CA PRO A 93 -28.49 -9.36 -6.33
C PRO A 93 -28.11 -10.44 -7.35
N ILE A 94 -29.10 -10.87 -8.13
CA ILE A 94 -28.91 -11.68 -9.34
C ILE A 94 -28.84 -10.68 -10.49
N ARG A 95 -27.76 -10.74 -11.27
CA ARG A 95 -27.53 -9.85 -12.43
C ARG A 95 -27.39 -10.68 -13.69
N ASP A 96 -27.86 -10.13 -14.81
CA ASP A 96 -27.45 -10.63 -16.13
C ASP A 96 -25.96 -10.34 -16.30
N VAL A 97 -25.21 -11.32 -16.81
CA VAL A 97 -23.76 -11.24 -16.91
C VAL A 97 -23.27 -11.46 -18.33
N TRP A 98 -22.18 -10.78 -18.65
CA TRP A 98 -21.41 -11.02 -19.84
C TRP A 98 -20.13 -11.75 -19.49
N ILE A 99 -19.94 -12.96 -20.03
CA ILE A 99 -18.79 -13.79 -19.69
C ILE A 99 -17.76 -13.72 -20.82
N ARG A 100 -16.52 -13.43 -20.44
CA ARG A 100 -15.36 -13.45 -21.34
C ARG A 100 -14.37 -14.50 -20.86
N VAL A 101 -13.75 -15.19 -21.80
CA VAL A 101 -12.81 -16.28 -21.53
C VAL A 101 -11.42 -15.90 -22.02
N CYS A 102 -10.41 -16.18 -21.21
CA CYS A 102 -9.02 -16.00 -21.64
C CYS A 102 -8.53 -17.25 -22.38
N LYS A 103 -8.06 -17.09 -23.62
CA LYS A 103 -7.57 -18.22 -24.44
C LYS A 103 -6.14 -18.64 -24.10
N VAL A 104 -5.40 -17.78 -23.41
CA VAL A 104 -4.00 -18.05 -23.08
C VAL A 104 -3.95 -18.78 -21.73
N PRO A 105 -3.33 -19.96 -21.65
CA PRO A 105 -3.14 -20.62 -20.37
C PRO A 105 -2.12 -19.85 -19.53
N ASN A 106 -2.24 -19.92 -18.20
CA ASN A 106 -1.24 -19.37 -17.27
C ASN A 106 -1.00 -17.85 -17.41
N VAL A 107 -2.02 -17.08 -17.82
CA VAL A 107 -1.94 -15.61 -17.83
C VAL A 107 -1.64 -15.04 -16.44
N VAL A 108 -2.10 -15.70 -15.37
CA VAL A 108 -1.78 -15.29 -14.00
C VAL A 108 -0.36 -15.78 -13.68
N CYS A 109 0.64 -14.95 -13.94
CA CYS A 109 2.03 -15.22 -13.63
C CYS A 109 2.74 -14.00 -13.02
N ALA A 110 3.90 -14.25 -12.39
CA ALA A 110 4.67 -13.20 -11.72
C ALA A 110 5.22 -12.18 -12.73
N GLU A 111 5.64 -12.62 -13.91
CA GLU A 111 6.21 -11.77 -14.97
C GLU A 111 5.18 -10.74 -15.46
N LEU A 112 3.92 -11.15 -15.60
CA LEU A 112 2.83 -10.25 -15.99
C LEU A 112 2.56 -9.21 -14.90
N LEU A 113 2.49 -9.64 -13.63
CA LEU A 113 2.24 -8.71 -12.52
C LEU A 113 3.39 -7.75 -12.26
N VAL A 114 4.64 -8.18 -12.46
CA VAL A 114 5.82 -7.30 -12.41
C VAL A 114 5.71 -6.22 -13.47
N ALA A 115 5.38 -6.60 -14.72
CA ALA A 115 5.19 -5.63 -15.80
C ALA A 115 4.07 -4.62 -15.48
N LEU A 116 2.92 -5.10 -14.99
CA LEU A 116 1.79 -4.24 -14.59
C LEU A 116 2.13 -3.31 -13.41
N CYS A 117 2.93 -3.79 -12.45
CA CYS A 117 3.36 -3.01 -11.30
C CYS A 117 4.28 -1.86 -11.74
N HIS A 118 5.22 -2.14 -12.64
CA HIS A 118 6.14 -1.12 -13.15
C HIS A 118 5.45 -0.07 -14.01
N SER A 119 4.49 -0.46 -14.86
CA SER A 119 3.67 0.50 -15.61
C SER A 119 2.75 1.34 -14.69
N SER A 120 2.71 1.09 -13.39
CA SER A 120 1.92 1.89 -12.43
C SER A 120 2.73 2.93 -11.67
N THR A 121 4.07 2.88 -11.77
CA THR A 121 4.98 3.64 -10.91
C THR A 121 5.55 4.89 -11.56
N GLU A 122 5.62 4.96 -12.89
CA GLU A 122 6.33 6.03 -13.59
C GLU A 122 5.43 7.20 -14.06
N ASP A 123 4.17 6.96 -14.46
CA ASP A 123 3.29 8.04 -14.94
C ASP A 123 1.79 7.85 -14.63
N ASP A 124 1.12 8.93 -14.24
CA ASP A 124 -0.35 8.96 -13.99
C ASP A 124 -1.16 8.60 -15.27
N ASN A 125 -0.57 8.79 -16.46
CA ASN A 125 -1.17 8.42 -17.74
C ASN A 125 -1.24 6.90 -17.95
N GLU A 126 -0.32 6.14 -17.34
CA GLU A 126 -0.25 4.68 -17.49
C GLU A 126 -1.24 3.93 -16.59
N LEU A 127 -1.84 4.62 -15.61
CA LEU A 127 -2.94 4.09 -14.80
C LEU A 127 -4.17 3.68 -15.63
N PHE A 128 -4.24 4.06 -16.91
CA PHE A 128 -5.29 3.64 -17.83
C PHE A 128 -5.38 2.12 -17.97
N ILE A 129 -4.28 1.38 -17.82
CA ILE A 129 -4.30 -0.09 -17.92
C ILE A 129 -5.21 -0.72 -16.86
N PHE A 130 -5.35 -0.10 -15.69
CA PHE A 130 -6.25 -0.53 -14.61
C PHE A 130 -7.72 -0.17 -14.84
N LYS A 131 -8.05 0.55 -15.91
CA LYS A 131 -9.45 0.66 -16.36
C LYS A 131 -9.92 -0.61 -17.07
N ASN A 132 -8.99 -1.45 -17.54
CA ASN A 132 -9.33 -2.69 -18.21
C ASN A 132 -9.90 -3.71 -17.20
N THR A 133 -11.14 -4.12 -17.42
CA THR A 133 -11.83 -5.12 -16.58
C THR A 133 -11.06 -6.44 -16.50
N THR A 134 -10.36 -6.85 -17.56
CA THR A 134 -9.55 -8.08 -17.57
C THR A 134 -8.39 -7.97 -16.57
N VAL A 135 -7.67 -6.85 -16.57
CA VAL A 135 -6.57 -6.61 -15.61
C VAL A 135 -7.12 -6.61 -14.19
N CYS A 136 -8.23 -5.92 -13.96
CA CYS A 136 -8.92 -5.94 -12.67
C CYS A 136 -9.34 -7.35 -12.24
N CYS A 137 -9.88 -8.18 -13.13
CA CYS A 137 -10.24 -9.57 -12.85
C CYS A 137 -9.01 -10.44 -12.51
N LEU A 138 -7.89 -10.25 -13.20
CA LEU A 138 -6.64 -10.97 -12.91
C LEU A 138 -6.13 -10.61 -11.50
N LEU A 139 -6.11 -9.31 -11.17
CA LEU A 139 -5.74 -8.83 -9.85
C LEU A 139 -6.70 -9.32 -8.77
N ASP A 140 -8.01 -9.30 -9.04
CA ASP A 140 -9.05 -9.83 -8.15
C ASP A 140 -8.79 -11.29 -7.82
N HIS A 141 -8.49 -12.10 -8.83
CA HIS A 141 -8.22 -13.50 -8.63
C HIS A 141 -7.03 -13.72 -7.67
N VAL A 142 -5.87 -13.12 -7.95
CA VAL A 142 -4.67 -13.28 -7.11
C VAL A 142 -4.90 -12.75 -5.69
N TRP A 143 -5.56 -11.60 -5.59
CA TRP A 143 -5.86 -10.95 -4.33
C TRP A 143 -6.69 -11.84 -3.40
N TRP A 144 -7.80 -12.38 -3.91
CA TRP A 144 -8.73 -13.18 -3.10
C TRP A 144 -8.22 -14.59 -2.82
N GLN A 145 -7.33 -15.13 -3.64
CA GLN A 145 -6.70 -16.42 -3.38
C GLN A 145 -5.77 -16.37 -2.16
N GLY A 146 -4.97 -15.31 -2.02
CA GLY A 146 -4.00 -15.24 -0.92
C GLY A 146 -3.49 -13.86 -0.53
N ALA A 147 -3.24 -12.95 -1.47
CA ALA A 147 -2.55 -11.70 -1.16
C ALA A 147 -3.28 -10.87 -0.07
N PHE A 148 -4.62 -10.81 -0.14
CA PHE A 148 -5.45 -10.17 0.89
C PHE A 148 -5.24 -10.76 2.30
N LYS A 149 -5.09 -12.10 2.40
CA LYS A 149 -4.97 -12.78 3.70
C LYS A 149 -3.63 -12.45 4.35
N VAL A 150 -2.58 -12.32 3.54
CA VAL A 150 -1.26 -11.91 4.02
C VAL A 150 -1.32 -10.47 4.53
N ASP A 151 -1.88 -9.55 3.76
CA ASP A 151 -2.03 -8.13 4.16
C ASP A 151 -2.86 -7.99 5.47
N LEU A 152 -3.96 -8.73 5.58
CA LEU A 152 -4.77 -8.73 6.81
C LEU A 152 -4.00 -9.31 8.01
N LEU A 153 -3.23 -10.39 7.81
CA LEU A 153 -2.42 -10.99 8.88
C LEU A 153 -1.34 -10.01 9.33
N GLU A 154 -0.64 -9.36 8.40
CA GLU A 154 0.35 -8.33 8.70
C GLU A 154 -0.25 -7.17 9.49
N PHE A 155 -1.47 -6.75 9.16
CA PHE A 155 -2.21 -5.74 9.92
C PHE A 155 -2.52 -6.19 11.35
N VAL A 156 -3.05 -7.40 11.53
CA VAL A 156 -3.36 -7.96 12.87
C VAL A 156 -2.09 -8.07 13.71
N LEU A 157 -0.99 -8.58 13.14
CA LEU A 157 0.30 -8.68 13.82
C LEU A 157 0.84 -7.30 14.21
N SER A 158 0.53 -6.24 13.44
CA SER A 158 0.95 -4.86 13.75
C SER A 158 0.18 -4.32 14.94
N ILE A 159 -1.12 -4.56 15.00
CA ILE A 159 -1.94 -4.22 16.18
C ILE A 159 -1.43 -4.97 17.41
N SER A 160 -1.16 -6.27 17.29
CA SER A 160 -0.66 -7.08 18.41
C SER A 160 0.68 -6.59 18.93
N GLY A 161 1.65 -6.35 18.04
CA GLY A 161 2.97 -5.84 18.44
C GLY A 161 2.89 -4.45 19.09
N LEU A 162 2.05 -3.58 18.55
CA LEU A 162 1.85 -2.25 19.12
C LEU A 162 1.16 -2.31 20.50
N SER A 163 0.17 -3.19 20.65
CA SER A 163 -0.52 -3.41 21.93
C SER A 163 0.43 -3.93 23.00
N LEU A 164 1.36 -4.83 22.64
CA LEU A 164 2.41 -5.30 23.55
C LEU A 164 3.37 -4.17 23.95
N LEU A 165 3.82 -3.34 22.99
CA LEU A 165 4.68 -2.18 23.25
C LEU A 165 4.00 -1.16 24.18
N ILE A 166 2.72 -0.87 23.96
CA ILE A 166 1.92 0.03 24.81
C ILE A 166 1.73 -0.57 26.20
N ALA A 167 1.36 -1.85 26.29
CA ALA A 167 1.15 -2.52 27.57
C ALA A 167 2.43 -2.55 28.42
N GLU A 168 3.59 -2.77 27.80
CA GLU A 168 4.88 -2.73 28.51
C GLU A 168 5.19 -1.31 29.00
N THR A 169 4.97 -0.30 28.16
CA THR A 169 5.16 1.11 28.53
C THR A 169 4.28 1.51 29.71
N LEU A 170 3.02 1.08 29.72
CA LEU A 170 2.06 1.37 30.80
C LEU A 170 2.36 0.58 32.08
N SER A 171 2.86 -0.65 31.96
CA SER A 171 3.10 -1.50 33.12
C SER A 171 4.29 -1.03 33.96
N GLY A 172 5.14 -0.13 33.43
CA GLY A 172 6.31 0.42 34.12
C GLY A 172 7.33 -0.63 34.59
N THR A 173 7.10 -1.90 34.21
CA THR A 173 7.88 -3.05 34.67
C THR A 173 8.88 -3.38 33.58
N ALA A 174 10.11 -3.68 33.99
CA ALA A 174 11.18 -4.17 33.12
C ALA A 174 10.90 -5.60 32.60
N ARG A 175 9.65 -5.94 32.24
CA ARG A 175 9.32 -7.12 31.41
C ARG A 175 9.71 -6.84 29.94
N MET A 176 10.92 -6.32 29.74
CA MET A 176 11.57 -5.93 28.47
C MET A 176 11.85 -7.11 27.53
N GLY A 177 11.18 -8.26 27.72
CA GLY A 177 11.46 -9.47 26.93
C GLY A 177 10.36 -9.82 25.95
N ILE A 178 9.09 -9.61 26.30
CA ILE A 178 7.98 -10.17 25.53
C ILE A 178 7.69 -9.33 24.29
N SER A 179 7.59 -8.00 24.43
CA SER A 179 7.33 -7.15 23.27
C SER A 179 8.52 -7.14 22.30
N ASP A 180 9.75 -7.03 22.83
CA ASP A 180 10.99 -7.08 22.04
C ASP A 180 11.16 -8.45 21.35
N GLY A 181 10.86 -9.55 22.05
CA GLY A 181 10.86 -10.89 21.47
C GLY A 181 9.84 -11.06 20.35
N PHE A 182 8.62 -10.58 20.54
CA PHE A 182 7.58 -10.62 19.50
C PHE A 182 7.96 -9.76 18.27
N VAL A 183 8.41 -8.53 18.51
CA VAL A 183 8.79 -7.59 17.46
C VAL A 183 9.99 -8.10 16.67
N SER A 184 11.03 -8.59 17.35
CA SER A 184 12.22 -9.15 16.70
C SER A 184 11.92 -10.42 15.92
N ALA A 185 11.13 -11.36 16.48
CA ALA A 185 10.72 -12.57 15.78
C ALA A 185 9.94 -12.24 14.50
N ARG A 186 9.01 -11.28 14.59
CA ARG A 186 8.30 -10.79 13.41
C ARG A 186 9.24 -10.16 12.39
N ALA A 187 10.18 -9.33 12.85
CA ALA A 187 11.14 -8.67 11.96
C ALA A 187 11.97 -9.69 11.16
N VAL A 188 12.36 -10.81 11.79
CA VAL A 188 13.03 -11.92 11.10
C VAL A 188 12.14 -12.54 10.02
N VAL A 189 10.86 -12.75 10.31
CA VAL A 189 9.90 -13.25 9.30
C VAL A 189 9.75 -12.26 8.14
N ASP A 190 9.63 -10.97 8.43
CA ASP A 190 9.54 -9.93 7.41
C ASP A 190 10.83 -9.91 6.55
N LEU A 191 12.02 -10.05 7.15
CA LEU A 191 13.29 -10.17 6.42
C LEU A 191 13.36 -11.41 5.52
N LEU A 192 12.82 -12.55 5.96
CA LEU A 192 12.74 -13.77 5.15
C LEU A 192 11.78 -13.58 3.97
N HIS A 193 10.68 -12.86 4.16
CA HIS A 193 9.77 -12.49 3.07
C HIS A 193 10.43 -11.55 2.06
N GLU A 194 11.23 -10.58 2.52
CA GLU A 194 12.01 -9.70 1.65
C GLU A 194 13.07 -10.48 0.85
N LEU A 195 13.77 -11.41 1.49
CA LEU A 195 14.70 -12.30 0.80
C LEU A 195 13.98 -13.17 -0.24
N ALA A 196 12.80 -13.72 0.09
CA ALA A 196 12.01 -14.49 -0.85
C ALA A 196 11.54 -13.66 -2.05
N GLN A 197 11.19 -12.38 -1.83
CA GLN A 197 10.83 -11.45 -2.89
C GLN A 197 12.02 -11.15 -3.81
N LEU A 198 13.21 -10.87 -3.24
CA LEU A 198 14.45 -10.69 -4.01
C LEU A 198 14.78 -11.93 -4.85
N LEU A 199 14.71 -13.12 -4.26
CA LEU A 199 14.90 -14.39 -4.97
C LEU A 199 13.87 -14.60 -6.08
N GLY A 200 12.63 -14.14 -5.87
CA GLY A 200 11.58 -14.11 -6.90
C GLY A 200 11.99 -13.26 -8.10
N TYR A 201 12.49 -12.04 -7.86
CA TYR A 201 13.02 -11.16 -8.92
C TYR A 201 14.23 -11.76 -9.66
N VAL A 202 15.11 -12.46 -8.95
CA VAL A 202 16.24 -13.20 -9.55
C VAL A 202 15.71 -14.34 -10.43
N LYS A 203 14.70 -15.09 -9.96
CA LYS A 203 14.10 -16.23 -10.68
C LYS A 203 13.44 -15.83 -12.00
N ILE A 204 12.81 -14.66 -12.05
CA ILE A 204 12.24 -14.11 -13.30
C ILE A 204 13.28 -13.41 -14.19
N GLY A 205 14.56 -13.38 -13.78
CA GLY A 205 15.65 -12.78 -14.55
C GLY A 205 15.72 -11.25 -14.50
N GLN A 206 15.05 -10.60 -13.54
CA GLN A 206 14.98 -9.14 -13.42
C GLN A 206 15.37 -8.63 -12.02
N PRO A 207 16.59 -8.92 -11.51
CA PRO A 207 16.99 -8.53 -10.16
C PRO A 207 17.10 -7.00 -9.98
N GLY A 208 17.39 -6.26 -11.05
CA GLY A 208 17.53 -4.81 -10.99
C GLY A 208 16.24 -4.09 -10.57
N LEU A 209 15.07 -4.69 -10.86
CA LEU A 209 13.78 -4.15 -10.47
C LEU A 209 13.56 -4.19 -8.94
N TYR A 210 14.29 -5.05 -8.22
CA TYR A 210 14.25 -5.05 -6.76
C TYR A 210 14.95 -3.83 -6.14
N LEU A 211 15.92 -3.20 -6.81
CA LEU A 211 16.73 -2.12 -6.23
C LEU A 211 16.02 -0.75 -6.18
N GLY A 212 14.69 -0.72 -6.30
CA GLY A 212 13.89 0.49 -6.19
C GLY A 212 13.77 1.04 -4.77
N TRP A 213 13.49 2.35 -4.65
CA TRP A 213 13.29 3.04 -3.38
C TRP A 213 12.19 2.43 -2.49
N GLY A 214 11.15 1.86 -3.10
CA GLY A 214 10.08 1.17 -2.36
C GLY A 214 10.62 -0.02 -1.55
N ASN A 215 11.34 -0.93 -2.21
CA ASN A 215 11.92 -2.09 -1.54
C ASN A 215 13.03 -1.69 -0.55
N ALA A 216 13.79 -0.62 -0.82
CA ALA A 216 14.77 -0.11 0.14
C ALA A 216 14.10 0.36 1.45
N TYR A 217 12.94 1.02 1.35
CA TYR A 217 12.13 1.39 2.51
C TYR A 217 11.57 0.14 3.22
N ASP A 218 11.13 -0.87 2.48
CA ASP A 218 10.64 -2.14 3.05
C ASP A 218 11.74 -2.87 3.83
N VAL A 219 12.95 -2.96 3.26
CA VAL A 219 14.13 -3.53 3.95
C VAL A 219 14.44 -2.74 5.23
N LEU A 220 14.44 -1.41 5.17
CA LEU A 220 14.67 -0.57 6.36
C LEU A 220 13.62 -0.85 7.45
N ARG A 221 12.35 -0.98 7.07
CA ARG A 221 11.23 -1.29 7.97
C ARG A 221 11.34 -2.68 8.61
N CYS A 222 12.13 -3.58 8.05
CA CYS A 222 12.37 -4.91 8.61
C CYS A 222 13.67 -4.95 9.43
N VAL A 223 14.72 -4.28 8.97
CA VAL A 223 16.03 -4.24 9.63
C VAL A 223 15.97 -3.49 10.97
N LEU A 224 15.30 -2.33 11.04
CA LEU A 224 15.25 -1.55 12.27
C LEU A 224 14.58 -2.32 13.44
N PRO A 225 13.41 -2.95 13.28
CA PRO A 225 12.86 -3.81 14.32
C PRO A 225 13.74 -5.04 14.62
N ALA A 226 14.43 -5.60 13.64
CA ALA A 226 15.36 -6.72 13.86
C ALA A 226 16.57 -6.32 14.71
N MET A 227 17.01 -5.06 14.64
CA MET A 227 18.11 -4.55 15.47
C MET A 227 17.78 -4.56 16.97
N LEU A 228 16.50 -4.53 17.37
CA LEU A 228 16.11 -4.68 18.78
C LEU A 228 16.53 -6.03 19.37
N PHE A 229 16.76 -7.04 18.54
CA PHE A 229 17.31 -8.32 18.98
C PHE A 229 18.74 -8.20 19.52
N PHE A 230 19.53 -7.28 18.96
CA PHE A 230 20.94 -7.08 19.34
C PHE A 230 21.09 -6.04 20.44
N ASP A 231 20.28 -4.97 20.43
CA ASP A 231 20.32 -3.92 21.42
C ASP A 231 18.91 -3.42 21.78
N SER A 232 18.31 -4.06 22.79
CA SER A 232 17.00 -3.67 23.33
C SER A 232 17.05 -2.39 24.17
N ASN A 233 18.24 -1.94 24.60
CA ASN A 233 18.40 -0.78 25.47
C ASN A 233 18.49 0.55 24.69
N ALA A 234 18.61 0.50 23.36
CA ALA A 234 18.64 1.68 22.51
C ALA A 234 17.26 2.38 22.48
N GLY A 235 17.06 3.34 23.39
CA GLY A 235 15.80 4.10 23.49
C GLY A 235 15.36 4.76 22.17
N CYS A 236 16.29 5.32 21.41
CA CYS A 236 16.00 5.90 20.08
C CYS A 236 15.48 4.84 19.09
N LEU A 237 16.07 3.64 19.08
CA LEU A 237 15.64 2.54 18.22
C LEU A 237 14.21 2.11 18.59
N ARG A 238 13.91 2.00 19.88
CA ARG A 238 12.57 1.67 20.36
C ARG A 238 11.52 2.69 19.91
N VAL A 239 11.82 3.98 20.00
CA VAL A 239 10.94 5.04 19.50
C VAL A 239 10.72 4.92 17.99
N LEU A 240 11.77 4.68 17.21
CA LEU A 240 11.65 4.48 15.76
C LEU A 240 10.78 3.26 15.42
N VAL A 241 10.94 2.16 16.14
CA VAL A 241 10.12 0.95 15.95
C VAL A 241 8.65 1.22 16.27
N ILE A 242 8.35 1.94 17.36
CA ILE A 242 6.98 2.36 17.69
C ILE A 242 6.39 3.18 16.53
N LEU A 243 7.14 4.16 16.01
CA LEU A 243 6.69 4.97 14.87
C LEU A 243 6.46 4.11 13.62
N ILE A 244 7.36 3.18 13.28
CA ILE A 244 7.21 2.27 12.15
C ILE A 244 5.92 1.45 12.27
N TYR A 245 5.60 0.93 13.46
CA TYR A 245 4.37 0.16 13.67
C TYR A 245 3.12 1.03 13.48
N TRP A 246 3.13 2.27 13.94
CA TRP A 246 2.05 3.21 13.66
C TRP A 246 1.91 3.51 12.17
N PHE A 247 3.02 3.74 11.45
CA PHE A 247 2.97 3.94 10.00
C PHE A 247 2.45 2.71 9.25
N ARG A 248 2.84 1.50 9.66
CA ARG A 248 2.29 0.24 9.12
C ARG A 248 0.77 0.15 9.30
N LEU A 249 0.20 0.68 10.38
CA LEU A 249 -1.25 0.73 10.57
C LEU A 249 -1.96 1.76 9.69
N VAL A 250 -1.25 2.77 9.16
CA VAL A 250 -1.81 3.72 8.18
C VAL A 250 -1.87 3.08 6.79
N GLU A 251 -0.96 2.16 6.47
CA GLU A 251 -0.87 1.46 5.18
C GLU A 251 -1.91 0.32 5.04
N VAL A 252 -3.17 0.59 5.35
CA VAL A 252 -4.21 -0.43 5.19
C VAL A 252 -4.61 -0.57 3.73
N ASN A 253 -4.36 -1.76 3.18
CA ASN A 253 -4.69 -2.10 1.79
C ASN A 253 -5.82 -3.14 1.66
N PHE A 254 -6.13 -3.88 2.73
CA PHE A 254 -7.22 -4.86 2.73
C PHE A 254 -8.62 -4.23 2.57
N SER A 255 -8.81 -2.95 2.90
CA SER A 255 -10.09 -2.25 2.82
C SER A 255 -10.04 -1.18 1.74
N GLU A 256 -10.62 -1.45 0.57
CA GLU A 256 -10.64 -0.50 -0.54
C GLU A 256 -11.32 0.83 -0.14
N SER A 257 -12.38 0.78 0.69
CA SER A 257 -13.05 1.98 1.18
C SER A 257 -12.08 2.88 1.96
N MET A 258 -11.28 2.27 2.85
CA MET A 258 -10.33 3.03 3.66
C MET A 258 -9.11 3.46 2.85
N SER A 259 -8.57 2.60 1.99
CA SER A 259 -7.43 2.93 1.12
C SER A 259 -7.77 4.09 0.17
N ARG A 260 -9.01 4.18 -0.33
CA ARG A 260 -9.46 5.32 -1.17
C ARG A 260 -9.47 6.66 -0.43
N GLU A 261 -9.53 6.66 0.89
CA GLU A 261 -9.41 7.86 1.73
C GLU A 261 -7.95 8.15 2.11
N LEU A 262 -7.16 7.12 2.42
CA LEU A 262 -5.79 7.26 2.92
C LEU A 262 -4.74 7.45 1.80
N LEU A 263 -4.89 6.78 0.65
CA LEU A 263 -3.90 6.84 -0.44
C LEU A 263 -3.64 8.25 -0.95
N PRO A 264 -4.66 9.13 -1.14
CA PRO A 264 -4.41 10.52 -1.50
C PRO A 264 -3.51 11.22 -0.48
N ILE A 265 -3.71 10.97 0.82
CA ILE A 265 -2.92 11.57 1.91
C ILE A 265 -1.46 11.12 1.84
N VAL A 266 -1.23 9.81 1.68
CA VAL A 266 0.13 9.26 1.57
C VAL A 266 0.85 9.81 0.33
N ARG A 267 0.14 9.97 -0.78
CA ARG A 267 0.73 10.48 -2.03
C ARG A 267 0.93 12.00 -2.07
N LEU A 268 0.22 12.77 -1.23
CA LEU A 268 0.42 14.23 -1.13
C LEU A 268 1.88 14.60 -0.89
N VAL A 269 2.61 13.80 -0.10
CA VAL A 269 4.02 14.04 0.22
C VAL A 269 4.88 14.16 -1.04
N ARG A 270 4.60 13.39 -2.10
CA ARG A 270 5.34 13.47 -3.37
C ARG A 270 5.04 14.76 -4.13
N GLY A 271 3.80 15.24 -4.10
CA GLY A 271 3.38 16.47 -4.76
C GLY A 271 3.79 17.76 -4.03
N LEU A 272 4.20 17.65 -2.76
CA LEU A 272 4.59 18.78 -1.92
C LEU A 272 6.03 19.28 -2.15
N GLY A 273 6.86 18.54 -2.88
CA GLY A 273 8.28 18.84 -3.07
C GLY A 273 8.58 20.30 -3.45
N PRO A 274 7.99 20.85 -4.53
CA PRO A 274 8.23 22.23 -4.93
C PRO A 274 7.82 23.25 -3.86
N ALA A 275 6.69 23.06 -3.20
CA ALA A 275 6.23 23.95 -2.13
C ALA A 275 7.14 23.87 -0.89
N LEU A 276 7.61 22.68 -0.53
CA LEU A 276 8.59 22.47 0.54
C LEU A 276 9.93 23.16 0.24
N VAL A 277 10.40 23.12 -1.01
CA VAL A 277 11.63 23.82 -1.41
C VAL A 277 11.48 25.33 -1.25
N VAL A 278 10.37 25.91 -1.72
CA VAL A 278 10.10 27.35 -1.58
C VAL A 278 10.03 27.76 -0.11
N ALA A 279 9.34 26.97 0.71
CA ALA A 279 9.24 27.23 2.15
C ALA A 279 10.57 27.05 2.87
N PHE A 280 11.37 26.05 2.49
CA PHE A 280 12.70 25.82 3.04
C PHE A 280 13.65 26.96 2.71
N VAL A 281 13.64 27.47 1.47
CA VAL A 281 14.43 28.65 1.09
C VAL A 281 14.00 29.87 1.91
N GLY A 282 12.69 30.10 2.07
CA GLY A 282 12.16 31.17 2.91
C GLY A 282 12.61 31.02 4.38
N PHE A 283 12.51 29.82 4.93
CA PHE A 283 12.94 29.48 6.28
C PHE A 283 14.44 29.71 6.49
N CYS A 284 15.29 29.28 5.55
CA CYS A 284 16.73 29.50 5.60
C CYS A 284 17.08 31.00 5.54
N ALA A 285 16.41 31.76 4.67
CA ALA A 285 16.62 33.20 4.56
C ALA A 285 16.28 33.93 5.88
N LEU A 286 15.17 33.56 6.51
CA LEU A 286 14.77 34.10 7.82
C LEU A 286 15.72 33.68 8.93
N THR A 287 16.09 32.39 9.00
CA THR A 287 17.05 31.87 9.98
C THR A 287 18.38 32.61 9.88
N HIS A 288 18.86 32.85 8.66
CA HIS A 288 20.08 33.62 8.40
C HIS A 288 19.95 35.08 8.86
N ALA A 289 18.81 35.72 8.59
CA ALA A 289 18.55 37.09 9.06
C ALA A 289 18.52 37.19 10.59
N PHE A 290 17.93 36.20 11.29
CA PHE A 290 17.94 36.15 12.76
C PHE A 290 19.34 35.85 13.32
N PHE A 291 20.13 35.03 12.63
CA PHE A 291 21.51 34.75 13.02
C PHE A 291 22.38 36.01 12.97
N GLU A 292 22.30 36.77 11.86
CA GLU A 292 23.01 38.04 11.73
C GLU A 292 22.54 39.07 12.75
N LEU A 293 21.24 39.11 13.05
CA LEU A 293 20.74 40.03 14.07
C LEU A 293 21.21 39.66 15.49
N GLY A 294 21.29 38.36 15.80
CA GLY A 294 21.84 37.88 17.06
C GLY A 294 23.35 38.13 17.19
N SER A 295 24.10 38.03 16.08
CA SER A 295 25.53 38.34 16.05
C SER A 295 25.80 39.82 16.39
N LEU A 296 24.95 40.73 15.90
CA LEU A 296 25.00 42.16 16.20
C LEU A 296 24.63 42.50 17.65
N GLU A 297 23.78 41.69 18.29
CA GLU A 297 23.43 41.82 19.72
C GLU A 297 24.55 41.32 20.66
N GLY A 298 25.67 40.82 20.12
CA GLY A 298 26.82 40.34 20.90
C GLY A 298 26.59 38.99 21.59
N GLY A 299 25.46 38.33 21.31
CA GLY A 299 25.09 37.03 21.85
C GLY A 299 25.09 35.95 20.77
N LEU A 300 26.08 35.06 20.81
CA LEU A 300 26.03 33.81 20.05
C LEU A 300 25.02 32.85 20.71
N ASN A 301 23.74 32.98 20.35
CA ASN A 301 22.76 31.96 20.68
C ASN A 301 23.09 30.68 19.90
N ALA A 302 23.20 29.56 20.60
CA ALA A 302 23.62 28.29 20.02
C ALA A 302 22.56 27.61 19.13
N THR A 303 21.32 28.13 19.08
CA THR A 303 20.17 27.44 18.43
C THR A 303 19.22 28.36 17.64
N PRO A 304 19.72 29.27 16.78
CA PRO A 304 18.86 30.18 15.99
C PRO A 304 17.89 29.43 15.08
N PHE A 305 18.26 28.23 14.64
CA PHE A 305 17.43 27.37 13.81
C PHE A 305 16.17 26.88 14.53
N LEU A 306 16.31 26.36 15.76
CA LEU A 306 15.19 25.82 16.54
C LEU A 306 14.26 26.94 17.00
N ASP A 307 14.83 28.07 17.45
CA ASP A 307 14.06 29.23 17.86
C ASP A 307 13.25 29.81 16.68
N CYS A 308 13.85 29.86 15.49
CA CYS A 308 13.16 30.30 14.27
C CYS A 308 12.07 29.32 13.85
N PHE A 309 12.31 28.01 13.95
CA PHE A 309 11.32 26.99 13.67
C PHE A 309 10.12 27.07 14.63
N ASP A 310 10.38 27.13 15.93
CA ASP A 310 9.34 27.26 16.95
C ASP A 310 8.54 28.56 16.74
N MET A 311 9.20 29.69 16.49
CA MET A 311 8.55 30.96 16.20
C MET A 311 7.63 30.88 14.97
N LEU A 312 8.11 30.30 13.87
CA LEU A 312 7.36 30.27 12.60
C LEU A 312 6.20 29.27 12.61
N ILE A 313 6.36 28.12 13.29
CA ILE A 313 5.34 27.07 13.34
C ILE A 313 4.33 27.31 14.46
N THR A 314 4.79 27.69 15.66
CA THR A 314 3.91 27.86 16.83
C THR A 314 3.43 29.29 17.03
N GLY A 315 4.04 30.27 16.36
CA GLY A 315 3.78 31.68 16.59
C GLY A 315 4.36 32.20 17.90
N ALA A 316 5.28 31.46 18.54
CA ALA A 316 5.92 31.88 19.77
C ALA A 316 6.76 33.14 19.55
N ILE A 317 6.34 34.26 20.14
CA ILE A 317 7.07 35.53 20.09
C ILE A 317 8.14 35.51 21.19
N PRO A 318 9.42 35.70 20.88
CA PRO A 318 10.48 35.80 21.88
C PRO A 318 10.20 36.95 22.86
N LYS A 319 10.43 36.71 24.15
CA LYS A 319 10.36 37.78 25.16
C LYS A 319 11.39 38.84 24.81
N THR A 320 10.93 40.07 24.65
CA THR A 320 11.77 41.21 24.23
C THR A 320 12.21 41.98 25.47
N ASP A 321 13.52 42.18 25.63
CA ASP A 321 14.06 43.09 26.65
C ASP A 321 13.89 44.53 26.17
N ALA A 322 13.11 45.33 26.91
CA ALA A 322 12.66 46.66 26.50
C ALA A 322 13.77 47.71 26.34
N ASP A 323 14.98 47.43 26.83
CA ASP A 323 16.06 48.40 26.94
C ASP A 323 17.06 48.40 25.76
N ASN A 324 16.93 47.47 24.80
CA ASN A 324 17.86 47.35 23.66
C ASN A 324 17.29 47.95 22.37
N PRO A 325 17.96 48.88 21.67
CA PRO A 325 17.45 49.44 20.40
C PRO A 325 17.40 48.40 19.26
N LEU A 326 18.27 47.38 19.29
CA LEU A 326 18.23 46.23 18.38
C LEU A 326 16.96 45.37 18.57
N SER A 327 16.32 45.47 19.73
CA SER A 327 15.08 44.74 20.05
C SER A 327 13.91 45.17 19.17
N SER A 328 13.87 46.42 18.72
CA SER A 328 12.82 46.94 17.84
C SER A 328 12.94 46.38 16.42
N LEU A 329 14.17 46.25 15.90
CA LEU A 329 14.42 45.63 14.60
C LEU A 329 14.11 44.13 14.64
N ARG A 330 14.46 43.46 15.73
CA ARG A 330 14.15 42.05 15.97
C ARG A 330 12.66 41.80 16.06
N LEU A 331 11.93 42.66 16.76
CA LEU A 331 10.48 42.59 16.87
C LEU A 331 9.80 42.84 15.52
N LEU A 332 10.27 43.82 14.74
CA LEU A 332 9.77 44.08 13.39
C LEU A 332 10.01 42.88 12.46
N LEU A 333 11.23 42.32 12.47
CA LEU A 333 11.57 41.13 11.70
C LEU A 333 10.71 39.93 12.13
N THR A 334 10.47 39.76 13.42
CA THR A 334 9.59 38.72 13.98
C THR A 334 8.18 38.84 13.43
N TYR A 335 7.56 40.02 13.53
CA TYR A 335 6.22 40.24 12.99
C TYR A 335 6.15 40.06 11.48
N ALA A 336 7.13 40.58 10.73
CA ALA A 336 7.20 40.41 9.28
C ALA A 336 7.35 38.93 8.90
N SER A 337 8.18 38.18 9.63
CA SER A 337 8.44 36.76 9.41
C SER A 337 7.20 35.91 9.69
N VAL A 338 6.55 36.13 10.84
CA VAL A 338 5.31 35.43 11.20
C VAL A 338 4.21 35.76 10.19
N LEU A 339 4.05 37.02 9.79
CA LEU A 339 3.07 37.43 8.79
C LEU A 339 3.34 36.78 7.43
N ALA A 340 4.57 36.82 6.95
CA ALA A 340 4.95 36.17 5.70
C ALA A 340 4.69 34.67 5.76
N PHE A 341 5.11 33.99 6.83
CA PHE A 341 4.96 32.55 6.94
C PHE A 341 3.50 32.10 7.06
N THR A 342 2.73 32.75 7.95
CA THR A 342 1.34 32.38 8.22
C THR A 342 0.38 32.81 7.10
N VAL A 343 0.57 33.99 6.51
CA VAL A 343 -0.34 34.52 5.49
C VAL A 343 0.07 34.10 4.09
N PHE A 344 1.36 34.03 3.78
CA PHE A 344 1.80 33.70 2.43
C PHE A 344 2.11 32.20 2.29
N PHE A 345 3.09 31.70 3.04
CA PHE A 345 3.55 30.31 2.86
C PHE A 345 2.49 29.28 3.22
N LEU A 346 1.84 29.39 4.39
CA LEU A 346 0.79 28.43 4.78
C LEU A 346 -0.40 28.43 3.81
N ASN A 347 -0.84 29.60 3.31
CA ASN A 347 -1.95 29.66 2.35
C ASN A 347 -1.57 29.05 0.99
N ILE A 348 -0.33 29.25 0.52
CA ILE A 348 0.17 28.55 -0.67
C ILE A 348 0.19 27.04 -0.45
N PHE A 349 0.67 26.57 0.71
CA PHE A 349 0.63 25.15 1.05
C PHE A 349 -0.79 24.60 1.06
N ILE A 350 -1.74 25.28 1.71
CA ILE A 350 -3.14 24.85 1.76
C ILE A 350 -3.72 24.76 0.35
N SER A 351 -3.44 25.75 -0.51
CA SER A 351 -3.89 25.75 -1.91
C SER A 351 -3.32 24.57 -2.70
N VAL A 352 -2.00 24.35 -2.62
CA VAL A 352 -1.31 23.26 -3.34
C VAL A 352 -1.76 21.89 -2.82
N ILE A 353 -1.93 21.75 -1.50
CA ILE A 353 -2.47 20.52 -0.88
C ILE A 353 -3.89 20.28 -1.36
N GLY A 354 -4.74 21.31 -1.36
CA GLY A 354 -6.14 21.19 -1.78
C GLY A 354 -6.28 20.73 -3.23
N GLU A 355 -5.50 21.33 -4.14
CA GLU A 355 -5.51 20.97 -5.56
C GLU A 355 -4.97 19.55 -5.77
N ASN A 356 -3.80 19.23 -5.22
CA ASN A 356 -3.21 17.90 -5.34
C ASN A 356 -4.09 16.81 -4.72
N TYR A 357 -4.70 17.08 -3.55
CA TYR A 357 -5.61 16.14 -2.91
C TYR A 357 -6.82 15.86 -3.80
N SER A 358 -7.40 16.89 -4.43
CA SER A 358 -8.56 16.73 -5.32
C SER A 358 -8.24 15.84 -6.53
N ILE A 359 -7.05 16.01 -7.11
CA ILE A 359 -6.57 15.20 -8.24
C ILE A 359 -6.34 13.75 -7.80
N GLN A 360 -5.62 13.55 -6.70
CA GLN A 360 -5.34 12.21 -6.16
C GLN A 360 -6.62 11.51 -5.72
N LYS A 361 -7.59 12.24 -5.17
CA LYS A 361 -8.89 11.69 -4.79
C LYS A 361 -9.67 11.16 -6.00
N ARG A 362 -9.66 11.90 -7.11
CA ARG A 362 -10.28 11.48 -8.37
C ARG A 362 -9.62 10.23 -8.95
N LEU A 363 -8.29 10.12 -8.84
CA LEU A 363 -7.52 8.97 -9.34
C LEU A 363 -7.47 7.79 -8.36
N SER A 364 -7.95 7.97 -7.12
CA SER A 364 -7.86 6.98 -6.04
C SER A 364 -8.30 5.56 -6.40
N PRO A 365 -9.35 5.31 -7.21
CA PRO A 365 -9.74 3.93 -7.56
C PRO A 365 -8.69 3.25 -8.44
N LEU A 366 -8.10 3.97 -9.40
CA LEU A 366 -7.07 3.43 -10.30
C LEU A 366 -5.74 3.26 -9.56
N VAL A 367 -5.39 4.25 -8.74
CA VAL A 367 -4.23 4.20 -7.86
C VAL A 367 -4.31 3.00 -6.91
N PHE A 368 -5.48 2.73 -6.35
CA PHE A 368 -5.70 1.55 -5.52
C PHE A 368 -5.46 0.25 -6.29
N GLN A 369 -5.92 0.13 -7.54
CA GLN A 369 -5.59 -1.04 -8.37
C GLN A 369 -4.10 -1.16 -8.66
N GLY A 370 -3.38 -0.04 -8.84
CA GLY A 370 -1.92 -0.02 -8.95
C GLY A 370 -1.24 -0.56 -7.69
N VAL A 371 -1.61 -0.05 -6.50
CA VAL A 371 -1.10 -0.55 -5.21
C VAL A 371 -1.41 -2.04 -5.04
N ARG A 372 -2.63 -2.44 -5.36
CA ARG A 372 -3.06 -3.83 -5.31
C ARG A 372 -2.27 -4.72 -6.28
N SER A 373 -1.94 -4.22 -7.46
CA SER A 373 -1.07 -4.93 -8.41
C SER A 373 0.32 -5.19 -7.82
N SER A 374 0.88 -4.20 -7.11
CA SER A 374 2.14 -4.36 -6.37
C SER A 374 2.04 -5.42 -5.30
N ILE A 375 0.96 -5.43 -4.50
CA ILE A 375 0.78 -6.43 -3.43
C ILE A 375 0.60 -7.84 -4.01
N CYS A 376 -0.21 -7.97 -5.07
CA CYS A 376 -0.39 -9.23 -5.78
C CYS A 376 0.92 -9.72 -6.41
N CYS A 377 1.72 -8.81 -6.96
CA CYS A 377 3.05 -9.09 -7.50
C CYS A 377 3.98 -9.65 -6.41
N THR A 378 4.12 -8.91 -5.31
CA THR A 378 4.90 -9.34 -4.14
C THR A 378 4.47 -10.71 -3.62
N TYR A 379 3.16 -10.95 -3.53
CA TYR A 379 2.61 -12.25 -3.13
C TYR A 379 3.04 -13.37 -4.07
N LEU A 380 2.90 -13.21 -5.40
CA LEU A 380 3.30 -14.23 -6.36
C LEU A 380 4.81 -14.46 -6.38
N LEU A 381 5.61 -13.41 -6.26
CA LEU A 381 7.08 -13.53 -6.18
C LEU A 381 7.50 -14.36 -4.98
N ARG A 382 6.95 -14.05 -3.79
CA ARG A 382 7.21 -14.81 -2.56
C ARG A 382 6.71 -16.26 -2.70
N ALA A 383 5.50 -16.48 -3.22
CA ALA A 383 4.94 -17.81 -3.44
C ALA A 383 5.73 -18.65 -4.48
N SER A 384 6.45 -18.00 -5.40
CA SER A 384 7.29 -18.69 -6.39
C SER A 384 8.56 -19.29 -5.79
N VAL A 385 8.96 -18.84 -4.61
CA VAL A 385 10.17 -19.24 -3.89
C VAL A 385 9.84 -20.08 -2.66
N ILE A 386 8.85 -19.66 -1.86
CA ILE A 386 8.45 -20.34 -0.64
C ILE A 386 7.62 -21.58 -1.00
N PRO A 387 8.11 -22.79 -0.73
CA PRO A 387 7.37 -24.00 -1.06
C PRO A 387 6.07 -24.10 -0.27
N GLY A 388 4.93 -24.26 -0.96
CA GLY A 388 3.61 -24.36 -0.31
C GLY A 388 3.42 -25.59 0.60
N TRP A 389 4.36 -26.54 0.59
CA TRP A 389 4.34 -27.73 1.44
C TRP A 389 5.06 -27.55 2.79
N LEU A 390 5.78 -26.43 3.00
CA LEU A 390 6.63 -26.25 4.18
C LEU A 390 5.84 -26.26 5.50
N CYS A 391 4.59 -25.79 5.47
CA CYS A 391 3.70 -25.87 6.62
C CYS A 391 2.27 -26.10 6.15
N SER A 392 1.69 -27.25 6.50
CA SER A 392 0.26 -27.47 6.27
C SER A 392 -0.55 -26.56 7.19
N VAL A 393 -1.73 -26.10 6.73
CA VAL A 393 -2.62 -25.23 7.52
C VAL A 393 -2.88 -25.80 8.94
N PRO A 394 -3.12 -27.11 9.13
CA PRO A 394 -3.29 -27.67 10.48
C PRO A 394 -2.02 -27.53 11.34
N CYS A 395 -0.85 -27.74 10.76
CA CYS A 395 0.42 -27.62 11.47
C CYS A 395 0.68 -26.16 11.90
N ALA A 396 0.40 -25.20 11.01
CA ALA A 396 0.49 -23.78 11.33
C ALA A 396 -0.44 -23.37 12.47
N VAL A 397 -1.69 -23.87 12.47
CA VAL A 397 -2.65 -23.61 13.56
C VAL A 397 -2.16 -24.20 14.88
N VAL A 398 -1.64 -25.43 14.88
CA VAL A 398 -1.08 -26.06 16.09
C VAL A 398 0.11 -25.26 16.62
N LEU A 399 1.04 -24.86 15.75
CA LEU A 399 2.19 -24.04 16.15
C LEU A 399 1.75 -22.69 16.71
N PHE A 400 0.74 -22.05 16.11
CA PHE A 400 0.18 -20.79 16.61
C PHE A 400 -0.45 -20.95 18.00
N VAL A 401 -1.25 -22.00 18.21
CA VAL A 401 -1.87 -22.29 19.52
C VAL A 401 -0.81 -22.60 20.56
N LEU A 402 0.22 -23.38 20.21
CA LEU A 402 1.34 -23.67 21.11
C LEU A 402 2.13 -22.39 21.46
N ALA A 403 2.38 -21.52 20.49
CA ALA A 403 3.05 -20.24 20.72
C ALA A 403 2.20 -19.26 21.54
N ALA A 404 0.87 -19.33 21.46
CA ALA A 404 -0.03 -18.50 22.26
C ALA A 404 -0.22 -19.01 23.69
N LEU A 405 0.06 -20.29 23.96
CA LEU A 405 -0.03 -20.93 25.28
C LEU A 405 1.30 -20.92 26.05
N ALA A 406 2.43 -20.78 25.35
CA ALA A 406 3.76 -20.63 25.94
C ALA A 406 3.99 -19.18 26.39
#